data_AF-A0A2K2D0A9-F1
#
_entry.id   AF-A0A2K2D0A9-F1
#
_cell.length_a   1.000
_cell.length_b   1.000
_cell.length_c   1.000
_cell.angle_alpha   90.00
_cell.angle_beta   90.00
_cell.angle_gamma   90.00
#
_symmetry.space_group_name_H-M   'P 1'
#
loop_
_entity.id
_entity.type
_entity.pdbx_description
1 polymer ?
#
loop_
_entity_poly.entity_id
_entity_poly.type
_entity_poly.pdbx_seq_one_letter_code
_entity_poly.pdbx_strand_id
1 'polypeptide(L)'
;MDITLLALYTKLLIIEVLPLFSYLSCCVFCTEHESIKHLFFDCVVARNIWADIASMFNIVVVDFESLARHWINHKTMAVFNLVSAAALLGL
;
A
#
# COMPACT_ATOMS: atom_id res chain seq x y z
N MET A 1 -18.04 -9.31 13.45
CA MET A 1 -16.73 -9.68 12.91
C MET A 1 -15.93 -8.39 12.82
N ASP A 2 -15.09 -8.15 13.82
CA ASP A 2 -14.51 -6.84 14.12
C ASP A 2 -13.30 -6.57 13.21
N ILE A 3 -13.25 -5.40 12.58
CA ILE A 3 -12.18 -4.99 11.64
C ILE A 3 -10.81 -5.05 12.31
N THR A 4 -10.77 -4.84 13.64
CA THR A 4 -9.55 -4.98 14.44
C THR A 4 -8.99 -6.39 14.47
N LEU A 5 -9.86 -7.42 14.44
CA LEU A 5 -9.44 -8.83 14.43
C LEU A 5 -8.84 -9.22 13.08
N LEU A 6 -9.39 -8.70 11.97
CA LEU A 6 -8.84 -8.91 10.63
C LEU A 6 -7.47 -8.23 10.49
N ALA A 7 -7.33 -7.00 10.99
CA ALA A 7 -6.06 -6.26 10.99
C ALA A 7 -4.98 -6.89 11.89
N LEU A 8 -5.37 -7.49 13.02
CA LEU A 8 -4.47 -8.27 13.87
C LEU A 8 -4.04 -9.58 13.18
N TYR A 9 -4.97 -10.23 12.48
CA TYR A 9 -4.69 -11.47 11.75
C TYR A 9 -3.74 -11.24 10.57
N THR A 10 -3.93 -10.18 9.77
CA THR A 10 -2.96 -9.79 8.74
C THR A 10 -1.64 -9.35 9.33
N LYS A 11 -1.62 -8.61 10.44
CA LYS A 11 -0.35 -8.29 11.14
C LYS A 11 0.40 -9.53 11.61
N LEU A 12 -0.29 -10.52 12.18
CA LEU A 12 0.33 -11.75 12.68
C LEU A 12 0.88 -12.63 11.55
N LEU A 13 0.13 -12.78 10.45
CA LEU A 13 0.59 -13.48 9.25
C LEU A 13 1.81 -12.82 8.61
N ILE A 14 1.86 -11.48 8.58
CA ILE A 14 3.01 -10.74 8.04
C ILE A 14 4.22 -10.85 8.98
N ILE A 15 4.03 -10.76 10.30
CA ILE A 15 5.15 -10.78 11.28
C ILE A 15 5.76 -12.18 11.44
N GLU A 16 4.98 -13.26 11.34
CA GLU A 16 5.48 -14.62 11.55
C GLU A 16 6.06 -15.28 10.28
N VAL A 17 5.62 -14.89 9.08
CA VAL A 17 6.08 -15.49 7.82
C VAL A 17 7.31 -14.77 7.24
N LEU A 18 7.46 -13.47 7.49
CA LEU A 18 8.56 -12.63 7.00
C LEU A 18 9.98 -13.03 7.47
N PRO A 19 10.20 -13.53 8.71
CA PRO A 19 11.55 -13.87 9.17
C PRO A 19 12.20 -15.04 8.42
N LEU A 20 11.40 -15.95 7.82
CA LEU A 20 11.92 -17.11 7.09
C LEU A 20 12.36 -16.78 5.65
N PHE A 21 11.90 -15.67 5.06
CA PHE A 21 12.28 -15.20 3.72
C PHE A 21 13.47 -14.23 3.71
N SER A 22 14.03 -13.90 4.87
CA SER A 22 14.95 -12.79 5.11
C SER A 22 16.37 -12.89 4.52
N TYR A 23 16.74 -13.96 3.81
CA TYR A 23 18.09 -14.09 3.23
C TYR A 23 18.25 -13.61 1.78
N LEU A 24 17.14 -13.29 1.09
CA LEU A 24 17.18 -12.70 -0.25
C LEU A 24 16.02 -11.70 -0.38
N SER A 25 16.17 -10.52 0.20
CA SER A 25 15.15 -9.47 0.25
C SER A 25 15.06 -8.72 -1.10
N CYS A 26 14.85 -9.45 -2.19
CA CYS A 26 14.60 -8.89 -3.52
C CYS A 26 13.10 -9.01 -3.84
N CYS A 27 12.51 -7.91 -4.32
CA CYS A 27 11.12 -7.88 -4.74
C CYS A 27 10.88 -8.87 -5.87
N VAL A 28 9.86 -9.73 -5.73
CA VAL A 28 9.52 -10.75 -6.73
C VAL A 28 9.10 -10.18 -8.09
N PHE A 29 8.68 -8.90 -8.13
CA PHE A 29 8.19 -8.25 -9.35
C PHE A 29 9.27 -7.53 -10.15
N CYS A 30 10.37 -7.12 -9.52
CA CYS A 30 11.40 -6.32 -10.18
C CYS A 30 12.84 -6.58 -9.73
N THR A 31 13.06 -7.55 -8.85
CA THR A 31 14.38 -7.98 -8.34
C THR A 31 15.18 -6.91 -7.57
N GLU A 32 14.62 -5.71 -7.38
CA GLU A 32 15.18 -4.65 -6.53
C GLU A 32 15.07 -4.99 -5.04
N HIS A 33 15.79 -4.28 -4.17
CA HIS A 33 15.71 -4.48 -2.73
C HIS A 33 14.28 -4.24 -2.21
N GLU A 34 13.68 -5.28 -1.65
CA GLU A 34 12.35 -5.24 -1.07
C GLU A 34 12.37 -4.44 0.24
N SER A 35 11.50 -3.44 0.30
CA SER A 35 11.21 -2.66 1.50
C SER A 35 9.72 -2.31 1.51
N ILE A 36 9.19 -1.92 2.66
CA ILE A 36 7.80 -1.45 2.78
C ILE A 36 7.54 -0.34 1.75
N LYS A 37 8.42 0.66 1.66
CA LYS A 37 8.27 1.74 0.69
C LYS A 37 8.26 1.22 -0.75
N HIS A 38 9.16 0.28 -1.06
CA HIS A 38 9.20 -0.32 -2.38
C HIS A 38 7.90 -1.05 -2.71
N LEU A 39 7.41 -1.92 -1.84
CA LEU A 39 6.16 -2.67 -2.07
C LEU A 39 4.94 -1.76 -2.28
N PHE A 40 4.84 -0.66 -1.52
CA PHE A 40 3.67 0.20 -1.57
C PHE A 40 3.75 1.35 -2.58
N PHE A 41 4.94 1.78 -3.03
CA PHE A 41 5.06 2.98 -3.87
C PHE A 41 6.05 2.84 -5.03
N ASP A 42 7.20 2.18 -4.84
CA ASP A 42 8.28 2.21 -5.85
C ASP A 42 8.27 1.00 -6.79
N CYS A 43 7.70 -0.13 -6.36
CA CYS A 43 7.59 -1.35 -7.15
C CYS A 43 6.82 -1.07 -8.44
N VAL A 44 7.15 -1.79 -9.52
CA VAL A 44 6.43 -1.66 -10.81
C VAL A 44 4.93 -1.86 -10.67
N VAL A 45 4.49 -2.78 -9.80
CA VAL A 45 3.06 -3.05 -9.55
C VAL A 45 2.42 -1.86 -8.83
N ALA A 46 3.05 -1.37 -7.76
CA ALA A 46 2.58 -0.21 -7.01
C ALA A 46 2.49 1.05 -7.87
N ARG A 47 3.51 1.32 -8.69
CA ARG A 47 3.51 2.47 -9.60
C ARG A 47 2.36 2.45 -10.59
N ASN A 48 2.03 1.28 -11.14
CA ASN A 48 0.90 1.15 -12.06
C ASN A 48 -0.43 1.43 -11.35
N ILE A 49 -0.65 0.84 -10.16
CA ILE A 49 -1.86 1.07 -9.37
C ILE A 49 -2.00 2.56 -9.00
N TRP A 50 -0.93 3.21 -8.54
CA TRP A 50 -0.97 4.63 -8.22
C TRP A 50 -1.10 5.52 -9.45
N ALA A 51 -0.61 5.11 -10.62
CA ALA A 51 -0.83 5.82 -11.88
C ALA A 51 -2.30 5.77 -12.30
N ASP A 52 -2.97 4.62 -12.14
CA ASP A 52 -4.41 4.49 -12.41
C ASP A 52 -5.23 5.36 -11.45
N ILE A 53 -4.92 5.32 -10.16
CA ILE A 53 -5.55 6.18 -9.16
C ILE A 53 -5.29 7.67 -9.48
N ALA A 54 -4.07 8.02 -9.87
CA ALA A 54 -3.75 9.39 -10.26
C ALA A 54 -4.55 9.85 -11.49
N SER A 55 -4.73 8.99 -12.48
CA SER A 55 -5.58 9.29 -13.64
C SER A 55 -7.06 9.43 -13.26
N MET A 56 -7.56 8.64 -12.29
CA MET A 56 -8.96 8.67 -11.87
C MET A 56 -9.31 9.91 -11.05
N PHE A 57 -8.41 10.36 -10.17
CA PHE A 57 -8.69 11.42 -9.21
C PHE A 57 -7.91 12.72 -9.46
N ASN A 58 -7.00 12.73 -10.43
CA ASN A 58 -6.04 13.82 -10.67
C ASN A 58 -5.22 14.15 -9.41
N ILE A 59 -4.85 13.10 -8.65
CA ILE A 59 -4.12 13.19 -7.38
C ILE A 59 -2.88 12.31 -7.45
N VAL A 60 -1.72 12.89 -7.17
CA VAL A 60 -0.46 12.16 -7.16
C VAL A 60 -0.14 11.71 -5.74
N VAL A 61 0.11 10.41 -5.59
CA VAL A 61 0.56 9.78 -4.34
C VAL A 61 1.93 9.15 -4.58
N VAL A 62 2.92 9.54 -3.79
CA VAL A 62 4.32 9.09 -3.92
C VAL A 62 4.84 8.38 -2.66
N ASP A 63 4.13 8.54 -1.54
CA ASP A 63 4.47 7.99 -0.24
C ASP A 63 3.27 8.07 0.71
N PHE A 64 3.46 7.54 1.93
CA PHE A 64 2.44 7.59 2.96
C PHE A 64 2.06 9.02 3.38
N GLU A 65 2.98 9.99 3.33
CA GLU A 65 2.72 11.36 3.75
C GLU A 65 1.79 12.08 2.75
N SER A 66 2.11 11.97 1.45
CA SER A 66 1.27 12.47 0.37
C SER A 66 -0.11 11.84 0.40
N LEU A 67 -0.23 10.53 0.66
CA LEU A 67 -1.53 9.89 0.84
C LEU A 67 -2.30 10.45 2.05
N ALA A 68 -1.63 10.56 3.21
CA ALA A 68 -2.25 11.01 4.45
C ALA A 68 -2.81 12.43 4.36
N ARG A 69 -2.11 13.34 3.66
CA ARG A 69 -2.58 14.71 3.41
C ARG A 69 -3.95 14.73 2.71
N HIS A 70 -4.17 13.79 1.79
CA HIS A 70 -5.42 13.65 1.06
C HIS A 70 -6.53 13.01 1.90
N TRP A 71 -6.19 12.02 2.74
CA TRP A 71 -7.14 11.39 3.64
C TRP A 71 -7.73 12.35 4.66
N ILE A 72 -6.89 13.20 5.25
CA ILE A 72 -7.30 14.17 6.27
C ILE A 72 -8.32 15.18 5.71
N ASN A 73 -8.33 15.43 4.40
CA ASN A 73 -9.31 16.28 3.72
C ASN A 73 -10.66 15.56 3.46
N HIS A 74 -11.21 14.91 4.50
CA HIS A 74 -12.28 13.90 4.44
C HIS A 74 -13.59 14.28 3.72
N LYS A 75 -13.94 15.58 3.61
CA LYS A 75 -15.30 15.98 3.21
C LYS A 75 -15.59 15.91 1.70
N THR A 76 -14.57 15.87 0.85
CA THR A 76 -14.76 15.88 -0.63
C THR A 76 -14.19 14.63 -1.33
N MET A 77 -13.57 13.71 -0.59
CA MET A 77 -12.72 12.67 -1.16
C MET A 77 -13.04 11.24 -0.67
N ALA A 78 -14.29 10.95 -0.30
CA ALA A 78 -14.68 9.62 0.20
C ALA A 78 -14.34 8.48 -0.77
N VAL A 79 -14.54 8.69 -2.07
CA VAL A 79 -14.23 7.68 -3.11
C VAL A 79 -12.72 7.46 -3.25
N PHE A 80 -11.93 8.55 -3.26
CA PHE A 80 -10.47 8.44 -3.26
C PHE A 80 -9.96 7.70 -2.03
N ASN A 81 -10.48 8.03 -0.84
CA ASN A 81 -10.09 7.37 0.41
C ASN A 81 -10.42 5.87 0.39
N LEU A 82 -11.56 5.48 -0.17
CA LEU A 82 -11.92 4.08 -0.33
C LEU A 82 -10.97 3.35 -1.30
N VAL A 83 -10.76 3.90 -2.50
CA VAL A 83 -9.91 3.29 -3.53
C VAL A 83 -8.46 3.19 -3.07
N SER A 84 -7.92 4.24 -2.47
CA SER A 84 -6.54 4.23 -1.95
C SER A 84 -6.36 3.31 -0.74
N ALA A 85 -7.37 3.18 0.14
CA ALA A 85 -7.33 2.17 1.20
C ALA A 85 -7.38 0.74 0.63
N ALA A 86 -8.19 0.49 -0.39
CA ALA A 86 -8.22 -0.80 -1.08
C ALA A 86 -6.88 -1.13 -1.75
N ALA A 87 -6.23 -0.14 -2.38
CA ALA A 87 -4.89 -0.28 -2.95
C ALA A 87 -3.85 -0.68 -1.90
N LEU A 88 -3.85 -0.04 -0.73
CA LEU A 88 -2.96 -0.39 0.37
C LEU A 88 -3.25 -1.76 1.00
N LEU A 89 -4.46 -2.30 0.85
CA LEU A 89 -4.80 -3.65 1.35
C LEU A 89 -4.51 -4.74 0.31
N GLY A 90 -4.43 -4.38 -0.97
CA GLY A 90 -4.18 -5.30 -2.08
C GLY A 90 -2.72 -5.38 -2.52
N LEU A 91 -1.92 -4.35 -2.21
CA LEU A 91 -0.46 -4.32 -2.35
C LEU A 91 0.21 -4.99 -1.15
#